data_AF-A0A7R6PMN3-F1
#
_entry.id   AF-A0A7R6PMN3-F1
#
_cell.length_a   1.000
_cell.length_b   1.000
_cell.length_c   1.000
_cell.angle_alpha   90.00
_cell.angle_beta   90.00
_cell.angle_gamma   90.00
#
_symmetry.space_group_name_H-M   'P 1'
#
loop_
_entity.id
_entity.type
_entity.pdbx_description
1 polymer ?
#
loop_
_entity_poly.entity_id
_entity_poly.type
_entity_poly.pdbx_seq_one_letter_code
_entity_poly.pdbx_strand_id
1 'polypeptide(L)' 'MVGLDPERHQVDVIDIAYDDALLESYGERIPVLKNEGTQAELSWPFDAEQLERFVVLKV' A
#
# COMPACT_ATOMS: atom_id res chain seq x y z
N MET A 1 20.24 7.57 2.98
CA MET A 1 18.83 7.14 3.00
C MET A 1 18.83 5.67 2.63
N VAL A 2 18.62 4.78 3.59
CA VAL A 2 18.54 3.33 3.34
C VAL A 2 17.09 3.05 2.97
N GLY A 3 16.85 2.52 1.77
CA GLY A 3 15.52 2.11 1.34
C GLY A 3 15.09 0.79 1.98
N LEU A 4 13.85 0.38 1.73
CA LEU A 4 13.36 -0.95 2.12
C LEU A 4 14.09 -2.04 1.33
N ASP A 5 14.33 -3.19 1.98
CA ASP A 5 14.93 -4.36 1.35
C ASP A 5 13.95 -4.95 0.30
N PRO A 6 14.30 -4.92 -1.01
CA PRO A 6 13.41 -5.38 -2.07
C PRO A 6 13.20 -6.90 -2.07
N GLU A 7 14.09 -7.69 -1.44
CA GLU A 7 13.87 -9.14 -1.30
C GLU A 7 12.77 -9.45 -0.27
N ARG A 8 12.50 -8.50 0.64
CA ARG A 8 11.50 -8.63 1.71
C ARG A 8 10.22 -7.84 1.45
N HIS A 9 10.31 -6.80 0.63
CA HIS A 9 9.19 -5.88 0.36
C HIS A 9 8.97 -5.80 -1.15
N GLN A 10 7.91 -6.47 -1.61
CA GLN A 10 7.45 -6.41 -2.99
C GLN A 10 6.17 -5.58 -3.07
N VAL A 11 5.96 -4.94 -4.22
CA VAL A 11 4.77 -4.11 -4.47
C VAL A 11 4.20 -4.52 -5.82
N ASP A 12 2.94 -4.94 -5.81
CA ASP A 12 2.16 -5.13 -7.02
C ASP A 12 1.32 -3.89 -7.31
N VAL A 13 1.48 -3.36 -8.51
CA VAL A 13 0.72 -2.18 -8.97
C VAL A 13 -0.54 -2.66 -9.66
N ILE A 14 -1.68 -2.30 -9.08
CA ILE A 14 -3.00 -2.62 -9.62
C ILE A 14 -3.61 -1.35 -10.22
N ASP A 15 -3.89 -1.39 -11.53
CA ASP A 15 -4.71 -0.37 -12.17
C ASP A 15 -6.18 -0.71 -11.95
N ILE A 16 -6.92 0.22 -11.32
CA ILE A 16 -8.31 0.04 -10.93
C ILE A 16 -9.30 0.62 -11.95
N ALA A 17 -8.83 1.22 -13.05
CA ALA A 17 -9.69 1.95 -13.99
C ALA A 17 -10.79 1.08 -14.66
N TYR A 18 -10.63 -0.24 -14.64
CA TYR A 18 -11.56 -1.20 -15.27
C TYR A 18 -12.21 -2.16 -14.27
N ASP A 19 -12.03 -1.94 -12.97
CA ASP A 19 -12.68 -2.72 -11.91
C ASP A 19 -13.62 -1.80 -11.13
N ASP A 20 -14.92 -1.91 -11.42
CA ASP A 20 -15.93 -1.02 -10.84
C ASP A 20 -15.93 -1.05 -9.30
N ALA A 21 -15.66 -2.21 -8.69
CA ALA A 21 -15.66 -2.34 -7.23
C ALA A 21 -14.43 -1.67 -6.61
N LEU A 22 -13.26 -1.82 -7.24
CA LEU A 22 -12.05 -1.12 -6.81
C LEU A 22 -12.13 0.38 -7.09
N LEU A 23 -12.72 0.79 -8.21
CA LEU A 23 -12.92 2.19 -8.56
C LEU A 23 -13.86 2.88 -7.57
N GLU A 24 -14.97 2.24 -7.19
CA GLU A 24 -15.88 2.75 -6.16
C GLU A 24 -15.18 2.87 -4.79
N SER A 25 -14.34 1.89 -4.44
CA SER A 25 -13.67 1.81 -3.13
C SER A 25 -12.47 2.77 -3.00
N TYR A 26 -11.71 2.97 -4.08
CA TYR A 26 -10.40 3.63 -4.06
C TYR A 26 -10.25 4.79 -5.03
N GLY A 27 -11.18 5.01 -5.97
CA GLY A 27 -11.03 5.99 -7.06
C GLY A 27 -10.67 7.41 -6.61
N GLU A 28 -11.20 7.87 -5.48
CA GLU A 28 -10.87 9.19 -4.90
C GLU A 28 -9.65 9.18 -3.96
N ARG A 29 -9.16 7.99 -3.60
CA ARG A 29 -8.13 7.77 -2.56
C ARG A 29 -6.78 7.33 -3.14
N ILE A 30 -6.74 6.91 -4.42
CA ILE A 30 -5.49 6.43 -5.02
C ILE A 30 -4.40 7.53 -5.03
N PRO A 31 -3.13 7.18 -4.74
CA PRO A 31 -2.65 5.82 -4.46
C PRO A 31 -2.94 5.34 -3.03
N VAL A 32 -3.31 4.06 -2.89
CA VAL A 32 -3.49 3.37 -1.60
C VAL A 32 -2.60 2.14 -1.59
N LEU A 33 -1.80 1.97 -0.53
CA LEU A 33 -1.08 0.71 -0.28
C LEU A 33 -1.96 -0.22 0.54
N LYS A 34 -2.01 -1.49 0.17
CA LYS A 34 -2.70 -2.54 0.90
C LYS A 34 -1.71 -3.63 1.29
N ASN A 35 -1.68 -3.99 2.56
CA ASN A 35 -0.87 -5.10 3.05
C ASN A 35 -1.68 -6.39 2.88
N GLU A 36 -1.23 -7.32 2.05
CA GLU A 36 -1.97 -8.55 1.77
C GLU A 36 -2.09 -9.46 3.00
N GLY A 37 -1.08 -9.47 3.88
CA GLY A 37 -1.06 -10.30 5.08
C GLY A 37 -2.02 -9.80 6.18
N THR A 38 -2.10 -8.49 6.38
CA THR A 38 -2.91 -7.89 7.46
C THR A 38 -4.22 -7.28 6.98
N GLN A 39 -4.40 -7.12 5.65
CA GLN A 39 -5.47 -6.36 5.01
C GLN A 39 -5.53 -4.87 5.41
N ALA A 40 -4.51 -4.37 6.10
CA ALA A 40 -4.42 -2.96 6.45
C ALA A 40 -4.19 -2.10 5.20
N GLU A 41 -4.69 -0.87 5.25
CA GLU A 41 -4.52 0.12 4.18
C GLU A 41 -3.75 1.34 4.68
N LEU A 42 -2.89 1.88 3.82
CA LEU A 42 -2.25 3.17 3.99
C LEU A 42 -2.60 4.05 2.80
N SER A 43 -3.46 5.04 3.03
CA SER A 43 -3.90 5.99 2.01
C SER A 43 -2.91 7.16 1.90
N TRP A 44 -2.77 7.69 0.69
CA TRP A 44 -2.08 8.95 0.48
C TRP A 44 -2.82 10.13 1.16
N PRO A 45 -2.12 11.16 1.64
CA PRO A 45 -0.67 11.29 1.76
C PRO A 45 -0.10 10.54 2.96
N PHE A 46 1.11 10.00 2.81
CA PHE A 46 1.88 9.44 3.92
C PHE A 46 3.37 9.78 3.78
N ASP A 47 4.09 9.77 4.90
CA ASP A 47 5.54 9.94 4.96
C ASP A 47 6.29 8.60 5.09
N ALA A 48 7.63 8.67 5.08
CA ALA A 48 8.49 7.50 5.18
C ALA A 48 8.31 6.74 6.50
N GLU A 49 8.09 7.44 7.62
CA GLU A 49 7.93 6.82 8.94
C GLU A 49 6.59 6.06 9.03
N GLN A 50 5.53 6.60 8.42
CA GLN A 50 4.26 5.92 8.26
C GLN A 50 4.38 4.68 7.38
N LEU A 51 5.12 4.76 6.27
CA LEU A 51 5.39 3.60 5.41
C LEU A 51 6.18 2.51 6.14
N GLU A 52 7.25 2.87 6.85
CA GLU A 52 8.05 1.91 7.62
C GLU A 52 7.21 1.18 8.67
N ARG A 53 6.37 1.89 9.42
CA ARG A 53 5.45 1.26 10.38
C ARG A 53 4.41 0.35 9.73
N PHE A 54 3.98 0.68 8.52
CA PHE A 54 2.96 -0.07 7.80
C PHE A 54 3.46 -1.42 7.27
N VAL A 55 4.73 -1.49 6.84
CA VAL A 55 5.30 -2.70 6.26
C VAL A 55 5.93 -3.66 7.28
N VAL A 56 6.20 -3.19 8.51
CA VAL A 56 6.79 -4.04 9.55
C VAL A 56 5.76 -5.01 10.13
N LEU A 57 5.97 -6.30 9.89
CA LEU A 57 5.22 -7.38 10.52
C LEU A 57 5.52 -7.37 12.03
N LYS A 58 4.50 -7.19 12.88
CA LYS A 58 4.62 -7.58 14.29
C LYS A 58 4.57 -9.11 14.35
N VAL A 59 5.74 -9.73 14.46
CA VAL A 59 5.89 -11.12 14.92
C VAL A 59 5.45 -11.23 16.37
#